data_AF-A0A963HLL7-F1
#
_entry.id   AF-A0A963HLL7-F1
#
_cell.length_a   1.000
_cell.length_b   1.000
_cell.length_c   1.000
_cell.angle_alpha   90.00
_cell.angle_beta   90.00
_cell.angle_gamma   90.00
#
_symmetry.space_group_name_H-M   'P 1'
#
loop_
_entity.id
_entity.type
_entity.pdbx_description
1 polymer ?
#
loop_
_entity_poly.entity_id
_entity_poly.type
_entity_poly.pdbx_seq_one_letter_code
_entity_poly.pdbx_strand_id
1 'polypeptide(L)'
;MFDNLLRELRALERRSITVPIDSDEKGYIDKECPSTNCEFQFKIKDEDWKNICRDEGVWCPMCGHAAPAKSWFTKAQVRHAERHAHRVIESTIDGAMRADARAFNGRQPRNSLISMSMKIGGAPHFTPHRVPAAASAAMELEIACEKCTCRFAVIGSAYICPACGHSSVDRMFDDSLRKIRAKKDNVDVVRDAIAASAGRDEAELMCRSLIESCLQDGVTAFQRCCEGLYASTGPATPAPMNAFQRL
;
A
#
# COMPACT_ATOMS: atom_id res chain seq x y z
N MET A 1 28.87 35.25 5.24
CA MET A 1 29.08 34.37 6.41
C MET A 1 28.30 33.07 6.24
N PHE A 2 27.06 33.13 5.74
CA PHE A 2 26.21 31.96 5.47
C PHE A 2 26.02 31.70 3.97
N ASP A 3 27.08 31.93 3.19
CA ASP A 3 26.97 32.01 1.74
C ASP A 3 26.74 30.61 1.13
N ASN A 4 27.29 29.56 1.76
CA ASN A 4 27.02 28.18 1.36
C ASN A 4 25.61 27.76 1.77
N LEU A 5 25.16 28.09 2.99
CA LEU A 5 23.80 27.79 3.45
C LEU A 5 22.74 28.43 2.56
N LEU A 6 22.87 29.72 2.24
CA LEU A 6 21.92 30.43 1.37
C LEU A 6 21.87 29.84 -0.04
N ARG A 7 23.00 29.34 -0.55
CA ARG A 7 23.05 28.66 -1.85
C ARG A 7 22.30 27.31 -1.80
N GLU A 8 22.55 26.50 -0.78
CA GLU A 8 21.91 25.19 -0.65
C GLU A 8 20.40 25.31 -0.41
N LEU A 9 19.93 26.30 0.36
CA LEU A 9 18.50 26.55 0.55
C LEU A 9 17.79 26.86 -0.78
N ARG A 10 18.38 27.73 -1.62
CA ARG A 10 17.85 28.01 -2.97
C ARG A 10 17.87 26.77 -3.88
N ALA A 11 18.84 25.88 -3.70
CA ALA A 11 18.91 24.64 -4.46
C ALA A 11 17.82 23.65 -4.01
N LEU A 12 17.55 23.56 -2.70
CA LEU A 12 16.51 22.71 -2.13
C LEU A 12 15.10 23.12 -2.58
N GLU A 13 14.82 24.43 -2.72
CA GLU A 13 13.55 24.93 -3.27
C GLU A 13 13.23 24.38 -4.67
N ARG A 14 14.25 23.99 -5.44
CA ARG A 14 14.11 23.52 -6.83
C ARG A 14 14.35 22.02 -6.97
N ARG A 15 14.60 21.30 -5.89
CA ARG A 15 15.04 19.90 -5.90
C ARG A 15 13.90 18.97 -5.50
N SER A 16 13.63 17.97 -6.33
CA SER A 16 12.79 16.83 -5.96
C SER A 16 13.63 15.74 -5.30
N ILE A 17 13.13 15.16 -4.21
CA ILE A 17 13.73 13.99 -3.57
C ILE A 17 12.96 12.75 -4.05
N THR A 18 13.66 11.80 -4.66
CA THR A 18 13.07 10.56 -5.15
C THR A 18 13.55 9.40 -4.29
N VAL A 19 12.60 8.64 -3.76
CA VAL A 19 12.85 7.43 -2.97
C VAL A 19 12.39 6.23 -3.77
N PRO A 20 13.29 5.30 -4.14
CA PRO A 20 12.91 4.10 -4.86
C PRO A 20 12.05 3.18 -3.98
N ILE A 21 11.22 2.37 -4.62
CA ILE A 21 10.43 1.31 -3.98
C ILE A 21 11.04 -0.01 -4.46
N ASP A 22 11.41 -0.86 -3.52
CA ASP A 22 11.93 -2.18 -3.86
C ASP A 22 10.78 -3.15 -4.14
N SER A 23 11.05 -4.09 -5.04
CA SER A 23 10.21 -5.26 -5.20
C SER A 23 10.62 -6.34 -4.19
N ASP A 24 9.69 -7.23 -3.85
CA ASP A 24 10.03 -8.44 -3.11
C ASP A 24 10.80 -9.46 -3.99
N GLU A 25 11.17 -10.60 -3.40
CA GLU A 25 11.91 -11.67 -4.07
C GLU A 25 11.24 -12.18 -5.36
N LYS A 26 9.91 -12.00 -5.48
CA LYS A 26 9.11 -12.41 -6.64
C LYS A 26 8.86 -11.27 -7.62
N GLY A 27 9.41 -10.08 -7.38
CA GLY A 27 9.25 -8.92 -8.26
C GLY A 27 7.95 -8.15 -8.06
N TYR A 28 7.29 -8.30 -6.90
CA TYR A 28 6.07 -7.55 -6.59
C TYR A 28 6.34 -6.32 -5.72
N ILE A 29 5.59 -5.25 -5.98
CA ILE A 29 5.60 -4.00 -5.21
C ILE A 29 4.30 -3.84 -4.42
N ASP A 30 4.40 -3.27 -3.23
CA ASP A 30 3.23 -3.01 -2.38
C ASP A 30 2.45 -1.79 -2.83
N LYS A 31 1.13 -1.90 -2.76
CA LYS A 31 0.13 -0.87 -3.04
C LYS A 31 -0.95 -0.87 -1.96
N GLU A 32 -1.54 0.29 -1.74
CA GLU A 32 -2.63 0.47 -0.76
C GLU A 32 -3.76 1.28 -1.38
N CYS A 33 -5.00 0.89 -1.07
CA CYS A 33 -6.18 1.64 -1.49
C CYS A 33 -6.18 3.03 -0.84
N PRO A 34 -6.27 4.12 -1.63
CA PRO A 34 -6.28 5.48 -1.06
C PRO A 34 -7.59 5.85 -0.36
N SER A 35 -8.64 5.02 -0.46
CA SER A 35 -9.88 5.23 0.25
C SER A 35 -9.71 4.93 1.73
N THR A 36 -9.99 5.93 2.59
CA THR A 36 -9.94 5.84 4.06
C THR A 36 -10.85 4.77 4.65
N ASN A 37 -11.89 4.36 3.91
CA ASN A 37 -12.85 3.36 4.38
C ASN A 37 -12.43 1.93 4.01
N CYS A 38 -11.35 1.75 3.24
CA CYS A 38 -10.92 0.46 2.75
C CYS A 38 -9.48 0.14 3.13
N GLU A 39 -8.53 1.03 2.79
CA GLU A 39 -7.09 0.90 3.12
C GLU A 39 -6.46 -0.47 2.77
N PHE A 40 -7.10 -1.19 1.85
CA PHE A 40 -6.71 -2.55 1.50
C PHE A 40 -5.34 -2.56 0.84
N GLN A 41 -4.45 -3.42 1.32
CA GLN A 41 -3.12 -3.60 0.78
C GLN A 41 -3.08 -4.78 -0.19
N PHE A 42 -2.40 -4.58 -1.31
CA PHE A 42 -2.16 -5.60 -2.31
C PHE A 42 -0.77 -5.41 -2.92
N LYS A 43 -0.29 -6.47 -3.55
CA LYS A 43 0.96 -6.50 -4.29
C LYS A 43 0.67 -6.59 -5.78
N ILE A 44 1.49 -5.96 -6.60
CA ILE A 44 1.40 -6.07 -8.06
C ILE A 44 2.81 -6.25 -8.63
N LYS A 45 2.97 -7.05 -9.69
CA LYS A 45 4.28 -7.21 -10.31
C LYS A 45 4.77 -5.86 -10.85
N ASP A 46 6.02 -5.48 -10.57
CA ASP A 46 6.56 -4.18 -10.95
C ASP A 46 6.51 -3.94 -12.48
N GLU A 47 6.81 -4.97 -13.26
CA GLU A 47 6.68 -4.91 -14.73
C GLU A 47 5.24 -4.65 -15.17
N ASP A 48 4.26 -5.30 -14.54
CA ASP A 48 2.86 -5.19 -14.92
C ASP A 48 2.30 -3.82 -14.50
N TRP A 49 2.78 -3.29 -13.37
CA TRP A 49 2.48 -1.92 -12.94
C TRP A 49 2.98 -0.88 -13.94
N LYS A 50 4.14 -1.10 -14.56
CA LYS A 50 4.71 -0.16 -15.55
C LYS A 50 4.09 -0.31 -16.93
N ASN A 51 3.73 -1.53 -17.33
CA ASN A 51 3.36 -1.85 -18.71
C ASN A 51 1.85 -1.99 -18.94
N ILE A 52 1.07 -2.35 -17.91
CA ILE A 52 -0.36 -2.67 -18.04
C ILE A 52 -1.22 -1.63 -17.34
N CYS A 53 -0.84 -1.20 -16.13
CA CYS A 53 -1.58 -0.14 -15.43
C CYS A 53 -1.46 1.19 -16.17
N ARG A 54 -2.59 1.87 -16.35
CA ARG A 54 -2.65 3.18 -17.00
C ARG A 54 -2.88 4.28 -15.97
N ASP A 55 -2.43 5.48 -16.31
CA ASP A 55 -2.64 6.67 -15.46
C ASP A 55 -4.11 7.09 -15.38
N GLU A 56 -4.92 6.67 -16.36
CA GLU A 56 -6.38 6.89 -16.45
C GLU A 56 -7.14 6.34 -15.23
N GLY A 57 -6.61 5.30 -14.59
CA GLY A 57 -7.17 4.73 -13.37
C GLY A 57 -6.57 3.37 -13.06
N VAL A 58 -6.29 3.16 -11.77
CA VAL A 58 -6.03 1.86 -11.16
C VAL A 58 -7.19 1.59 -10.20
N TRP A 59 -7.56 0.32 -10.02
CA TRP A 59 -8.70 -0.08 -9.22
C TRP A 59 -8.29 -0.85 -7.97
N CYS A 60 -9.04 -0.70 -6.88
CA CYS A 60 -8.81 -1.49 -5.67
C CYS A 60 -9.30 -2.92 -5.90
N PRO A 61 -8.46 -3.96 -5.66
CA PRO A 61 -8.88 -5.35 -5.82
C PRO A 61 -10.03 -5.78 -4.91
N MET A 62 -10.21 -5.07 -3.79
CA MET A 62 -11.25 -5.33 -2.82
C MET A 62 -12.50 -4.47 -3.09
N CYS A 63 -12.43 -3.15 -2.93
CA CYS A 63 -13.61 -2.28 -2.98
C CYS A 63 -13.93 -1.68 -4.36
N GLY A 64 -13.07 -1.85 -5.36
CA GLY A 64 -13.25 -1.29 -6.70
C GLY A 64 -13.02 0.22 -6.83
N HIS A 65 -12.60 0.90 -5.75
CA HIS A 65 -12.25 2.33 -5.81
C HIS A 65 -11.21 2.60 -6.90
N ALA A 66 -11.47 3.60 -7.74
CA ALA A 66 -10.60 3.98 -8.85
C ALA A 66 -9.83 5.26 -8.51
N ALA A 67 -8.52 5.25 -8.70
CA ALA A 67 -7.66 6.42 -8.48
C ALA A 67 -6.43 6.38 -9.41
N PRO A 68 -5.79 7.53 -9.69
CA PRO A 68 -4.58 7.59 -10.51
C PRO A 68 -3.44 6.76 -9.91
N ALA A 69 -2.56 6.19 -10.74
CA ALA A 69 -1.46 5.31 -10.30
C ALA A 69 -0.59 5.90 -9.17
N LYS A 70 -0.36 7.22 -9.18
CA LYS A 70 0.40 7.94 -8.15
C LYS A 70 -0.25 8.00 -6.76
N SER A 71 -1.49 7.55 -6.60
CA SER A 71 -2.22 7.59 -5.34
C SER A 71 -2.13 6.29 -4.53
N TRP A 72 -1.47 5.26 -5.05
CA TRP A 72 -1.51 3.90 -4.50
C TRP A 72 -0.30 3.53 -3.62
N PHE A 73 0.39 4.52 -3.06
CA PHE A 73 1.50 4.26 -2.15
C PHE A 73 0.98 3.81 -0.79
N THR A 74 1.66 2.84 -0.17
CA THR A 74 1.32 2.45 1.20
C THR A 74 1.68 3.57 2.17
N LYS A 75 0.94 3.68 3.27
CA LYS A 75 1.29 4.63 4.34
C LYS A 75 2.71 4.42 4.86
N ALA A 76 3.20 3.18 4.85
CA ALA A 76 4.57 2.86 5.24
C ALA A 76 5.61 3.43 4.24
N GLN A 77 5.36 3.31 2.94
CA GLN A 77 6.19 3.90 1.89
C GLN A 77 6.22 5.43 2.00
N VAL A 78 5.07 6.07 2.18
CA VAL A 78 4.97 7.54 2.35
C VAL A 78 5.77 8.00 3.56
N ARG A 79 5.55 7.39 4.74
CA ARG A 79 6.31 7.71 5.95
C ARG A 79 7.82 7.49 5.80
N HIS A 80 8.22 6.45 5.05
CA HIS A 80 9.63 6.20 4.76
C HIS A 80 10.21 7.30 3.88
N ALA A 81 9.49 7.70 2.83
CA ALA A 81 9.90 8.77 1.95
C ALA A 81 10.03 10.12 2.69
N GLU A 82 9.08 10.45 3.57
CA GLU A 82 9.12 11.65 4.42
C GLU A 82 10.35 11.63 5.33
N ARG A 83 10.57 10.55 6.09
CA ARG A 83 11.76 10.43 6.96
C ARG A 83 13.05 10.55 6.17
N HIS A 84 13.12 9.94 4.98
CA HIS A 84 14.29 10.03 4.12
C HIS A 84 14.50 11.47 3.63
N ALA A 85 13.43 12.14 3.19
CA ALA A 85 13.49 13.53 2.74
C ALA A 85 13.95 14.48 3.85
N HIS A 86 13.43 14.34 5.07
CA HIS A 86 13.87 15.11 6.23
C HIS A 86 15.38 14.95 6.48
N ARG A 87 15.88 13.70 6.50
CA ARG A 87 17.33 13.44 6.69
C ARG A 87 18.19 14.04 5.59
N VAL A 88 17.74 14.00 4.34
CA VAL A 88 18.45 14.62 3.21
C VAL A 88 18.53 16.13 3.40
N ILE A 89 17.43 16.78 3.81
CA ILE A 89 17.37 18.23 4.03
C ILE A 89 18.26 18.62 5.21
N GLU A 90 18.12 17.96 6.36
CA GLU A 90 18.95 18.17 7.56
C GLU A 90 20.43 18.04 7.22
N SER A 91 20.82 16.97 6.52
CA SER A 91 22.21 16.77 6.13
C SER A 91 22.74 17.82 5.17
N THR A 92 21.89 18.33 4.27
CA THR A 92 22.27 19.37 3.31
C THR A 92 22.54 20.68 4.05
N ILE A 93 21.65 21.05 4.98
CA ILE A 93 21.78 22.23 5.83
C ILE A 93 23.02 22.11 6.73
N ASP A 94 23.17 20.99 7.44
CA ASP A 94 24.32 20.74 8.33
C ASP A 94 25.64 20.78 7.57
N GLY A 95 25.69 20.18 6.38
CA GLY A 95 26.86 20.22 5.49
C GLY A 95 27.23 21.65 5.10
N ALA A 96 26.24 22.46 4.72
CA ALA A 96 26.43 23.85 4.33
C ALA A 96 26.88 24.74 5.50
N MET A 97 26.24 24.59 6.67
CA MET A 97 26.60 25.32 7.88
C MET A 97 28.02 24.97 8.37
N ARG A 98 28.42 23.69 8.30
CA ARG A 98 29.80 23.27 8.60
C ARG A 98 30.80 23.87 7.62
N ALA A 99 30.44 23.99 6.33
CA ALA A 99 31.28 24.65 5.33
C ALA A 99 31.45 26.15 5.63
N ASP A 100 30.36 26.83 5.99
CA ASP A 100 30.37 28.24 6.40
C ASP A 100 31.18 28.46 7.69
N ALA A 101 31.06 27.58 8.68
CA ALA A 101 31.89 27.63 9.90
C ALA A 101 33.38 27.45 9.63
N ARG A 102 33.74 26.50 8.76
CA ARG A 102 35.14 26.33 8.32
C ARG A 102 35.66 27.58 7.60
N ALA A 103 34.85 28.16 6.70
CA ALA A 103 35.22 29.39 5.99
C ALA A 103 35.36 30.59 6.94
N PHE A 104 34.46 30.73 7.92
CA PHE A 104 34.52 31.79 8.92
C PHE A 104 35.75 31.67 9.81
N ASN A 105 36.01 30.47 10.36
CA ASN A 105 37.17 30.20 11.22
C ASN A 105 38.50 30.38 10.47
N GLY A 106 38.55 29.99 9.19
CA GLY A 106 39.73 30.18 8.34
C GLY A 106 40.04 31.65 8.01
N ARG A 107 39.05 32.54 8.10
CA ARG A 107 39.21 33.99 7.88
C ARG A 107 39.56 34.77 9.14
N GLN A 108 39.63 34.12 10.31
CA GLN A 108 39.94 34.81 11.56
C GLN A 108 41.42 35.24 11.61
N PRO A 109 41.72 36.49 11.98
CA PRO A 109 43.09 36.96 12.10
C PRO A 109 43.84 36.24 13.23
N ARG A 110 45.06 35.77 12.97
CA ARG A 110 45.87 34.98 13.92
C ARG A 110 46.49 35.80 15.06
N ASN A 111 46.63 37.12 14.90
CA ASN A 111 47.24 38.04 15.87
C ASN A 111 46.27 39.16 16.29
N SER A 112 45.10 38.78 16.79
CA SER A 112 44.07 39.72 17.25
C SER A 112 43.96 39.71 18.78
N LEU A 113 43.63 40.86 19.37
CA LEU A 113 43.32 40.99 20.81
C LEU A 113 42.04 40.25 21.22
N ILE A 114 41.16 39.93 20.25
CA ILE A 114 39.90 39.20 20.46
C ILE A 114 39.81 38.06 19.44
N SER A 115 39.60 36.83 19.92
CA SER A 115 39.37 35.65 19.09
C SER A 115 37.90 35.26 19.06
N MET A 116 37.34 35.07 17.87
CA MET A 116 36.01 34.50 17.67
C MET A 116 36.12 33.18 16.93
N SER A 117 35.30 32.20 17.29
CA SER A 117 35.20 30.93 16.55
C SER A 117 33.76 30.46 16.48
N MET A 118 33.43 29.75 15.41
CA MET A 118 32.11 29.17 15.18
C MET A 118 32.22 27.65 15.14
N LYS A 119 31.39 26.98 15.94
CA LYS A 119 31.25 25.53 15.96
C LYS A 119 29.79 25.17 15.71
N ILE A 120 29.55 24.35 14.69
CA ILE A 120 28.23 23.77 14.42
C ILE A 120 28.14 22.45 15.21
N GLY A 121 27.21 22.39 16.16
CA GLY A 121 26.79 21.14 16.80
C GLY A 121 25.75 20.42 15.94
N GLY A 122 25.67 19.09 16.03
CA GLY A 122 24.72 18.29 15.25
C GLY A 122 25.26 16.90 14.89
N ALA A 123 24.37 16.04 14.40
CA ALA A 123 24.68 14.67 13.99
C ALA A 123 25.76 14.62 12.89
N PRO A 124 26.51 13.50 12.75
CA PRO A 124 27.55 13.35 11.73
C PRO A 124 26.99 13.43 10.30
N HIS A 125 27.89 13.62 9.33
CA HIS A 125 27.56 13.63 7.90
C HIS A 125 26.66 12.43 7.54
N PHE A 126 25.45 12.72 7.07
CA PHE A 126 24.59 11.73 6.46
C PHE A 126 24.88 11.70 4.96
N THR A 127 25.38 10.57 4.46
CA THR A 127 25.45 10.33 3.02
C THR A 127 24.04 9.97 2.56
N PRO A 128 23.42 10.75 1.64
CA PRO A 128 22.10 10.43 1.12
C PRO A 128 22.21 9.23 0.17
N HIS A 129 22.35 8.03 0.73
CA HIS A 129 22.11 6.81 -0.01
C HIS A 129 20.60 6.72 -0.27
N ARG A 130 20.20 6.42 -1.52
CA ARG A 130 18.80 6.18 -1.85
C ARG A 130 18.38 4.87 -1.18
N VAL A 131 17.94 4.95 0.08
CA VAL A 131 17.44 3.79 0.82
C VAL A 131 16.03 3.51 0.33
N PRO A 132 15.80 2.40 -0.39
CA PRO A 132 14.48 2.12 -0.90
C PRO A 132 13.49 1.80 0.23
N ALA A 133 12.20 1.94 -0.05
CA ALA A 133 11.18 1.36 0.80
C ALA A 133 11.15 -0.16 0.56
N ALA A 134 11.53 -0.93 1.58
CA ALA A 134 11.54 -2.39 1.51
C ALA A 134 10.10 -2.92 1.32
N ALA A 135 9.97 -3.95 0.47
CA ALA A 135 8.71 -4.62 0.24
C ALA A 135 8.24 -5.39 1.49
N SER A 136 6.93 -5.43 1.72
CA SER A 136 6.34 -6.26 2.78
C SER A 136 6.46 -7.76 2.47
N ALA A 137 6.16 -8.63 3.44
CA ALA A 137 6.17 -10.07 3.22
C ALA A 137 5.28 -10.47 2.03
N ALA A 138 5.69 -11.53 1.30
CA ALA A 138 4.95 -12.01 0.14
C ALA A 138 3.49 -12.32 0.51
N MET A 139 2.58 -11.92 -0.37
CA MET A 139 1.15 -12.22 -0.22
C MET A 139 0.89 -13.65 -0.68
N GLU A 140 -0.06 -14.34 -0.04
CA GLU A 140 -0.27 -15.78 -0.25
C GLU A 140 -1.04 -16.10 -1.54
N LEU A 141 -2.03 -15.26 -1.89
CA LEU A 141 -2.88 -15.49 -3.05
C LEU A 141 -2.35 -14.71 -4.26
N GLU A 142 -1.62 -15.37 -5.14
CA GLU A 142 -1.19 -14.83 -6.43
C GLU A 142 -2.27 -15.04 -7.52
N ILE A 143 -2.56 -13.98 -8.27
CA ILE A 143 -3.66 -13.93 -9.24
C ILE A 143 -3.16 -13.32 -10.54
N ALA A 144 -3.46 -13.97 -11.67
CA ALA A 144 -3.33 -13.40 -13.00
C ALA A 144 -4.71 -13.06 -13.56
N CYS A 145 -4.88 -11.85 -14.09
CA CYS A 145 -6.16 -11.43 -14.67
C CYS A 145 -6.40 -12.11 -16.03
N GLU A 146 -7.56 -12.73 -16.21
CA GLU A 146 -7.96 -13.38 -17.46
C GLU A 146 -8.12 -12.40 -18.64
N LYS A 147 -8.42 -11.12 -18.37
CA LYS A 147 -8.66 -10.09 -19.40
C LYS A 147 -7.40 -9.36 -19.84
N CYS A 148 -6.59 -8.89 -18.89
CA CYS A 148 -5.40 -8.06 -19.18
C CYS A 148 -4.07 -8.71 -18.78
N THR A 149 -4.09 -9.96 -18.28
CA THR A 149 -2.89 -10.72 -17.85
C THR A 149 -2.10 -10.13 -16.68
N CYS A 150 -2.58 -9.02 -16.10
CA CYS A 150 -1.96 -8.39 -14.93
C CYS A 150 -1.85 -9.36 -13.76
N ARG A 151 -0.64 -9.47 -13.20
CA ARG A 151 -0.31 -10.30 -12.03
C ARG A 151 -0.27 -9.46 -10.76
N PHE A 152 -1.07 -9.85 -9.80
CA PHE A 152 -1.18 -9.19 -8.49
C PHE A 152 -1.38 -10.24 -7.40
N ALA A 153 -1.13 -9.88 -6.15
CA ALA A 153 -1.22 -10.78 -5.02
C ALA A 153 -1.84 -10.10 -3.81
N VAL A 154 -2.60 -10.86 -3.02
CA VAL A 154 -3.33 -10.37 -1.84
C VAL A 154 -3.30 -11.37 -0.69
N ILE A 155 -3.58 -10.90 0.53
CA ILE A 155 -4.00 -11.76 1.63
C ILE A 155 -5.53 -11.78 1.64
N GLY A 156 -6.12 -12.98 1.66
CA GLY A 156 -7.57 -13.18 1.66
C GLY A 156 -8.16 -13.33 0.26
N SER A 157 -8.96 -12.35 -0.18
CA SER A 157 -9.76 -12.43 -1.42
C SER A 157 -9.61 -11.17 -2.27
N ALA A 158 -9.71 -11.32 -3.59
CA ALA A 158 -9.69 -10.19 -4.52
C ALA A 158 -10.70 -10.37 -5.66
N TYR A 159 -11.61 -9.42 -5.74
CA TYR A 159 -12.74 -9.49 -6.65
C TYR A 159 -12.45 -8.78 -7.98
N ILE A 160 -11.65 -7.71 -7.95
CA ILE A 160 -11.45 -6.80 -9.09
C ILE A 160 -9.98 -6.78 -9.53
N CYS A 161 -9.73 -6.74 -10.84
CA CYS A 161 -8.39 -6.56 -11.37
C CYS A 161 -7.90 -5.11 -11.14
N PRO A 162 -6.72 -4.90 -10.54
CA PRO A 162 -6.23 -3.55 -10.28
C PRO A 162 -5.86 -2.76 -11.54
N ALA A 163 -5.58 -3.43 -12.65
CA ALA A 163 -5.14 -2.77 -13.89
C ALA A 163 -6.27 -2.46 -14.88
N CYS A 164 -7.35 -3.25 -14.91
CA CYS A 164 -8.42 -3.05 -15.90
C CYS A 164 -9.84 -3.03 -15.32
N GLY A 165 -9.98 -3.14 -13.99
CA GLY A 165 -11.27 -3.16 -13.32
C GLY A 165 -12.13 -4.40 -13.60
N HIS A 166 -11.63 -5.40 -14.33
CA HIS A 166 -12.38 -6.62 -14.63
C HIS A 166 -12.63 -7.44 -13.37
N SER A 167 -13.88 -7.84 -13.18
CA SER A 167 -14.32 -8.72 -12.11
C SER A 167 -14.58 -10.11 -12.70
N SER A 168 -13.74 -11.09 -12.34
CA SER A 168 -13.92 -12.48 -12.82
C SER A 168 -14.99 -13.16 -11.97
N VAL A 169 -16.12 -13.48 -12.59
CA VAL A 169 -17.29 -14.06 -11.93
C VAL A 169 -16.93 -15.40 -11.27
N ASP A 170 -16.21 -16.25 -12.00
CA ASP A 170 -15.78 -17.56 -11.52
C ASP A 170 -14.82 -17.43 -10.33
N ARG A 171 -13.81 -16.55 -10.43
CA ARG A 171 -12.86 -16.33 -9.34
C ARG A 171 -13.56 -15.77 -8.10
N MET A 172 -14.50 -14.83 -8.26
CA MET A 172 -15.26 -14.29 -7.13
C MET A 172 -16.06 -15.38 -6.41
N PHE A 173 -16.66 -16.29 -7.17
CA PHE A 173 -17.41 -17.41 -6.62
C PHE A 173 -16.49 -18.37 -5.85
N ASP A 174 -15.37 -18.77 -6.45
CA ASP A 174 -14.37 -19.63 -5.81
C ASP A 174 -13.75 -18.99 -4.55
N ASP A 175 -13.43 -17.70 -4.59
CA ASP A 175 -12.96 -16.92 -3.43
C ASP A 175 -13.99 -16.94 -2.29
N SER A 176 -15.26 -16.81 -2.62
CA SER A 176 -16.35 -16.84 -1.62
C SER A 176 -16.51 -18.24 -1.01
N LEU A 177 -16.41 -19.30 -1.81
CA LEU A 177 -16.40 -20.67 -1.30
C LEU A 177 -15.18 -20.95 -0.43
N ARG A 178 -14.00 -20.44 -0.80
CA ARG A 178 -12.78 -20.54 0.01
C ARG A 178 -12.95 -19.82 1.34
N LYS A 179 -13.56 -18.62 1.35
CA LYS A 179 -13.89 -17.88 2.57
C LYS A 179 -14.81 -18.69 3.48
N ILE A 180 -15.87 -19.30 2.94
CA ILE A 180 -16.79 -20.15 3.71
C ILE A 180 -16.07 -21.36 4.32
N ARG A 181 -15.24 -22.04 3.52
CA ARG A 181 -14.42 -23.16 4.01
C ARG A 181 -13.46 -22.71 5.11
N ALA A 182 -12.74 -21.61 4.91
CA ALA A 182 -11.82 -21.07 5.91
C ALA A 182 -12.52 -20.73 7.23
N LYS A 183 -13.72 -20.14 7.19
CA LYS A 183 -14.54 -19.89 8.40
C LYS A 183 -14.91 -21.17 9.11
N LYS A 184 -15.38 -22.17 8.37
CA LYS A 184 -15.79 -23.47 8.91
C LYS A 184 -14.61 -24.23 9.52
N ASP A 185 -13.51 -24.34 8.78
CA ASP A 185 -12.36 -25.17 9.15
C ASP A 185 -11.55 -24.57 10.31
N ASN A 186 -11.63 -23.25 10.53
CA ASN A 186 -10.96 -22.55 11.63
C ASN A 186 -11.89 -22.16 12.79
N VAL A 187 -13.17 -22.58 12.77
CA VAL A 187 -14.15 -22.12 13.77
C VAL A 187 -13.75 -22.50 15.20
N ASP A 188 -13.17 -23.69 15.39
CA ASP A 188 -12.76 -24.16 16.72
C ASP A 188 -11.54 -23.38 17.22
N VAL A 189 -10.58 -23.08 16.34
CA VAL A 189 -9.42 -22.23 16.66
C VAL A 189 -9.87 -20.83 17.09
N VAL A 190 -10.84 -20.26 16.37
CA VAL A 190 -11.45 -18.96 16.72
C VAL A 190 -12.17 -19.05 18.07
N ARG A 191 -12.89 -20.15 18.33
CA ARG A 191 -13.58 -20.37 19.61
C ARG A 191 -12.60 -20.38 20.77
N ASP A 192 -11.53 -21.15 20.67
CA ASP A 192 -10.52 -21.28 21.73
C ASP A 192 -9.79 -19.94 21.97
N ALA A 193 -9.44 -19.23 20.92
CA ALA A 193 -8.79 -17.92 21.01
C ALA A 193 -9.69 -16.88 21.69
N ILE A 194 -10.97 -16.81 21.31
CA ILE A 194 -11.92 -15.88 21.94
C ILE A 194 -12.20 -16.30 23.38
N ALA A 195 -12.38 -17.60 23.64
CA ALA A 195 -12.63 -18.11 24.99
C ALA A 195 -11.52 -17.77 25.97
N ALA A 196 -10.26 -17.82 25.51
CA ALA A 196 -9.10 -17.42 26.30
C ALA A 196 -9.05 -15.92 26.61
N SER A 197 -9.58 -15.06 25.72
CA SER A 197 -9.50 -13.60 25.85
C SER A 197 -10.74 -12.94 26.46
N ALA A 198 -11.93 -13.48 26.20
CA ALA A 198 -13.21 -12.80 26.40
C ALA A 198 -14.25 -13.66 27.13
N GLY A 199 -14.01 -14.97 27.29
CA GLY A 199 -14.95 -15.88 27.95
C GLY A 199 -15.65 -16.86 27.01
N ARG A 200 -16.19 -17.93 27.59
CA ARG A 200 -16.79 -19.03 26.83
C ARG A 200 -18.09 -18.63 26.15
N ASP A 201 -18.90 -17.79 26.78
CA ASP A 201 -20.20 -17.37 26.24
C ASP A 201 -20.01 -16.45 25.02
N GLU A 202 -19.07 -15.51 25.10
CA GLU A 202 -18.67 -14.61 24.01
C GLU A 202 -18.13 -15.40 22.81
N ALA A 203 -17.31 -16.42 23.08
CA ALA A 203 -16.78 -17.29 22.05
C ALA A 203 -17.90 -18.04 21.30
N GLU A 204 -18.88 -18.58 22.01
CA GLU A 204 -19.99 -19.32 21.40
C GLU A 204 -20.89 -18.40 20.56
N LEU A 205 -21.23 -17.20 21.07
CA LEU A 205 -22.01 -16.20 20.34
C LEU A 205 -21.32 -15.80 19.03
N MET A 206 -20.02 -15.52 19.09
CA MET A 206 -19.23 -15.13 17.92
C MET A 206 -19.11 -16.27 16.90
N CYS A 207 -18.83 -17.49 17.35
CA CYS A 207 -18.70 -18.65 16.46
C CYS A 207 -20.02 -18.99 15.78
N ARG A 208 -21.15 -18.91 16.50
CA ARG A 208 -22.47 -19.11 15.92
C ARG A 208 -22.76 -18.07 14.84
N SER A 209 -22.52 -16.78 15.10
CA SER A 209 -22.68 -15.72 14.10
C SER A 209 -21.76 -15.92 12.89
N LEU A 210 -20.52 -16.37 13.11
CA LEU A 210 -19.58 -16.68 12.03
C LEU A 210 -20.11 -17.78 11.11
N ILE A 211 -20.65 -18.86 11.67
CA ILE A 211 -21.28 -19.95 10.91
C ILE A 211 -22.52 -19.46 10.18
N GLU A 212 -23.41 -18.72 10.85
CA GLU A 212 -24.62 -18.16 10.23
C GLU A 212 -24.27 -17.27 9.02
N SER A 213 -23.21 -16.46 9.11
CA SER A 213 -22.75 -15.61 8.01
C SER A 213 -22.27 -16.39 6.78
N CYS A 214 -21.89 -17.66 6.93
CA CYS A 214 -21.46 -18.50 5.81
C CYS A 214 -22.61 -18.78 4.83
N LEU A 215 -23.84 -18.91 5.33
CA LEU A 215 -25.02 -19.10 4.48
C LEU A 215 -25.26 -17.86 3.62
N GLN A 216 -25.18 -16.68 4.23
CA GLN A 216 -25.34 -15.41 3.52
C GLN A 216 -24.23 -15.19 2.49
N ASP A 217 -22.98 -15.49 2.84
CA ASP A 217 -21.85 -15.46 1.90
C ASP A 217 -22.13 -16.39 0.70
N GLY A 218 -22.64 -17.60 0.93
CA GLY A 218 -22.93 -18.57 -0.12
C GLY A 218 -24.06 -18.13 -1.06
N VAL A 219 -25.17 -17.65 -0.52
CA VAL A 219 -26.30 -17.11 -1.32
C VAL A 219 -25.85 -15.91 -2.13
N THR A 220 -25.07 -15.01 -1.53
CA THR A 220 -24.55 -13.82 -2.22
C THR A 220 -23.61 -14.20 -3.36
N ALA A 221 -22.70 -15.14 -3.12
CA ALA A 221 -21.78 -15.63 -4.14
C ALA A 221 -22.54 -16.27 -5.30
N PHE A 222 -23.53 -17.11 -5.02
CA PHE A 222 -24.36 -17.74 -6.03
C PHE A 222 -25.14 -16.72 -6.86
N GLN A 223 -25.77 -15.74 -6.20
CA GLN A 223 -26.49 -14.67 -6.90
C GLN A 223 -25.56 -13.89 -7.84
N ARG A 224 -24.37 -13.50 -7.36
CA ARG A 224 -23.39 -12.75 -8.18
C ARG A 224 -22.87 -13.59 -9.35
N CYS A 225 -22.69 -14.88 -9.13
CA CYS A 225 -22.34 -15.83 -10.19
C CYS A 225 -23.42 -15.84 -11.29
N CYS A 226 -24.69 -16.01 -10.91
CA CYS A 226 -25.81 -15.99 -11.84
C CYS A 226 -25.94 -14.66 -12.60
N GLU A 227 -25.81 -13.52 -11.91
CA GLU A 227 -25.84 -12.20 -12.54
C GLU A 227 -24.70 -12.01 -13.55
N GLY A 228 -23.50 -12.46 -13.20
CA GLY A 228 -22.33 -12.41 -14.08
C GLY A 228 -22.46 -13.30 -15.32
N LEU A 229 -22.92 -14.54 -15.13
CA LEU A 229 -23.21 -15.47 -16.22
C LEU A 229 -24.31 -14.93 -17.14
N TYR A 230 -25.38 -14.37 -16.57
CA TYR A 230 -26.45 -13.75 -17.35
C TYR A 230 -25.93 -12.58 -18.19
N ALA A 231 -25.14 -11.67 -17.60
CA ALA A 231 -24.54 -10.56 -18.33
C ALA A 231 -23.63 -11.02 -19.50
N SER A 232 -22.94 -12.16 -19.34
CA SER A 232 -22.09 -12.72 -20.40
C SER A 232 -22.86 -13.17 -21.65
N THR A 233 -24.17 -13.41 -21.55
CA THR A 233 -25.03 -13.77 -22.70
C THR A 233 -25.38 -12.60 -23.62
N GLY A 234 -24.98 -11.38 -23.25
CA GLY A 234 -25.38 -10.15 -23.96
C GLY A 234 -26.90 -9.90 -23.90
N PRO A 235 -27.54 -9.95 -22.72
CA PRO A 235 -28.99 -9.85 -22.62
C PRO A 235 -29.48 -8.43 -22.96
N ALA A 236 -30.69 -8.35 -23.56
CA ALA A 236 -31.30 -7.07 -23.92
C ALA A 236 -31.67 -6.20 -22.70
N THR A 237 -31.87 -6.82 -21.54
CA THR A 237 -32.18 -6.15 -20.28
C THR A 237 -31.27 -6.65 -19.17
N PRO A 238 -30.78 -5.76 -18.29
CA PRO A 238 -30.00 -6.16 -17.11
C PRO A 238 -30.88 -6.96 -16.14
N ALA A 239 -30.24 -7.87 -15.39
CA ALA A 239 -30.94 -8.62 -14.37
C ALA A 239 -31.51 -7.65 -13.31
N PRO A 240 -32.77 -7.82 -12.88
CA PRO A 240 -33.31 -7.02 -11.80
C PRO A 240 -32.54 -7.26 -10.50
N MET A 241 -32.42 -6.24 -9.66
CA MET A 241 -31.80 -6.38 -8.34
C MET A 241 -32.48 -7.52 -7.56
N ASN A 242 -31.65 -8.38 -6.96
CA ASN A 242 -32.11 -9.54 -6.18
C ASN A 242 -32.98 -10.52 -6.98
N ALA A 243 -32.72 -10.68 -8.28
CA ALA A 243 -33.45 -11.62 -9.14
C ALA A 243 -33.60 -13.02 -8.50
N PHE A 244 -32.56 -13.51 -7.84
CA PHE A 244 -32.59 -14.80 -7.15
C PHE A 244 -33.58 -14.85 -5.97
N GLN A 245 -33.73 -13.75 -5.21
CA GLN A 245 -34.65 -13.66 -4.08
C GLN A 245 -36.11 -13.43 -4.51
N ARG A 246 -36.37 -13.26 -5.82
CA ARG A 246 -37.70 -13.04 -6.40
C ARG A 246 -38.27 -14.30 -7.05
N LEU A 247 -37.56 -15.43 -6.98
CA LEU A 247 -38.05 -16.76 -7.36
C LEU A 247 -39.03 -17.30 -6.31
#